data_AF-A0AAN9P3I0-F1
#
_entry.id   AF-A0AAN9P3I0-F1
#
_cell.length_a   1.000
_cell.length_b   1.000
_cell.length_c   1.000
_cell.angle_alpha   90.00
_cell.angle_beta   90.00
_cell.angle_gamma   90.00
#
_symmetry.space_group_name_H-M   'P 1'
#
loop_
_entity.id
_entity.type
_entity.pdbx_description
1 polymer ?
#
loop_
_entity_poly.entity_id
_entity_poly.type
_entity_poly.pdbx_seq_one_letter_code
_entity_poly.pdbx_strand_id
1 'polypeptide(L)'
;MCCNLRYAPVVSNGGSCPNLFNSEIECFSSIRFASASNQNQNQPSPGLYSAKKFDLTPSNVDLVLDDVRPYLISDGGNVDVVSVEDGVISLRLQGACESCPSSTTTMKMGIERVLKEKFGDAVKDIQQVYQDEPRETTVEAVNNHLEILRPAIKNFGGSVKVLSVEGGECHVEYVGPESIGSGIKAAIKEKFPDILNVTFST
;
A
#
# COMPACT_ATOMS: atom_id res chain seq x y z
N MET A 1 -35.44 12.05 7.10
CA MET A 1 -36.21 11.13 6.24
C MET A 1 -35.51 11.04 4.90
N CYS A 2 -34.97 9.85 4.59
CA CYS A 2 -34.46 9.49 3.27
C CYS A 2 -35.63 9.39 2.28
N CYS A 3 -35.41 9.78 1.03
CA CYS A 3 -36.07 9.11 -0.10
C CYS A 3 -35.15 9.14 -1.32
N ASN A 4 -35.26 8.09 -2.12
CA ASN A 4 -34.18 7.44 -2.85
C ASN A 4 -34.45 7.50 -4.37
N LEU A 5 -33.38 7.30 -5.14
CA LEU A 5 -33.30 6.78 -6.52
C LEU A 5 -33.59 7.67 -7.77
N ARG A 6 -32.48 7.83 -8.52
CA ARG A 6 -32.24 7.54 -9.96
C ARG A 6 -32.68 8.54 -11.04
N TYR A 7 -31.65 9.08 -11.70
CA TYR A 7 -31.70 9.67 -13.04
C TYR A 7 -31.55 8.60 -14.14
N ALA A 8 -32.25 8.82 -15.24
CA ALA A 8 -32.59 7.87 -16.30
C ALA A 8 -31.72 8.02 -17.58
N PRO A 9 -31.78 7.03 -18.52
CA PRO A 9 -30.93 6.87 -19.71
C PRO A 9 -31.66 7.24 -21.02
N VAL A 10 -30.96 7.27 -22.18
CA VAL A 10 -31.54 6.90 -23.49
C VAL A 10 -30.47 6.32 -24.44
N VAL A 11 -30.86 5.24 -25.14
CA VAL A 11 -30.08 4.45 -26.10
C VAL A 11 -30.70 4.59 -27.51
N SER A 12 -29.83 4.55 -28.54
CA SER A 12 -29.95 3.86 -29.86
C SER A 12 -30.79 4.37 -31.07
N ASN A 13 -30.04 4.48 -32.19
CA ASN A 13 -30.23 3.94 -33.57
C ASN A 13 -30.68 4.83 -34.75
N GLY A 14 -29.75 5.00 -35.72
CA GLY A 14 -29.94 4.67 -37.16
C GLY A 14 -29.93 5.81 -38.20
N GLY A 15 -29.00 5.77 -39.18
CA GLY A 15 -29.19 6.41 -40.50
C GLY A 15 -27.98 7.04 -41.23
N SER A 16 -27.45 6.30 -42.22
CA SER A 16 -26.55 6.52 -43.39
C SER A 16 -25.95 7.89 -43.82
N CYS A 17 -24.71 7.79 -44.34
CA CYS A 17 -23.89 8.79 -45.04
C CYS A 17 -24.43 9.25 -46.42
N PRO A 18 -24.01 10.43 -46.91
CA PRO A 18 -23.27 10.42 -48.19
C PRO A 18 -22.12 11.45 -48.31
N ASN A 19 -21.27 11.21 -49.31
CA ASN A 19 -20.07 11.94 -49.75
C ASN A 19 -20.35 13.31 -50.40
N LEU A 20 -19.41 14.26 -50.24
CA LEU A 20 -19.04 15.37 -51.15
C LEU A 20 -17.56 15.72 -50.82
N PHE A 21 -16.52 15.46 -51.62
CA PHE A 21 -16.14 15.84 -53.00
C PHE A 21 -15.82 17.34 -53.20
N ASN A 22 -14.50 17.62 -53.30
CA ASN A 22 -13.81 18.77 -53.94
C ASN A 22 -14.18 20.20 -53.48
N SER A 23 -13.34 21.23 -53.48
CA SER A 23 -12.06 21.62 -54.12
C SER A 23 -11.48 22.78 -53.25
N GLU A 24 -10.23 23.26 -53.27
CA GLU A 24 -9.31 23.55 -54.38
C GLU A 24 -8.01 24.23 -53.82
N ILE A 25 -6.89 24.11 -54.57
CA ILE A 25 -5.80 25.13 -54.81
C ILE A 25 -4.72 25.33 -53.70
N GLU A 26 -3.39 25.15 -53.89
CA GLU A 26 -2.46 24.88 -55.02
C GLU A 26 -1.24 24.07 -54.49
N CYS A 27 -0.59 23.13 -55.20
CA CYS A 27 0.13 23.11 -56.50
C CYS A 27 1.57 23.69 -56.47
N PHE A 28 2.44 23.00 -57.23
CA PHE A 28 3.87 23.20 -57.53
C PHE A 28 4.87 22.40 -56.70
N SER A 29 5.89 21.75 -57.27
CA SER A 29 6.16 21.17 -58.59
C SER A 29 7.52 20.49 -58.45
N SER A 30 7.71 19.38 -59.17
CA SER A 30 9.02 18.88 -59.62
C SER A 30 10.01 18.39 -58.55
N ILE A 31 10.22 17.06 -58.50
CA ILE A 31 11.50 16.41 -58.85
C ILE A 31 11.24 14.90 -58.97
N ARG A 32 11.64 14.32 -60.11
CA ARG A 32 11.82 12.88 -60.29
C ARG A 32 13.16 12.46 -59.69
N PHE A 33 13.21 11.38 -58.91
CA PHE A 33 14.38 10.51 -58.74
C PHE A 33 13.85 9.12 -58.34
N ALA A 34 13.79 8.17 -59.26
CA ALA A 34 14.82 7.16 -59.57
C ALA A 34 14.90 6.03 -58.53
N SER A 35 14.67 4.80 -59.02
CA SER A 35 14.95 3.53 -58.35
C SER A 35 16.31 3.50 -57.65
N ALA A 36 16.38 2.86 -56.48
CA ALA A 36 17.28 1.72 -56.25
C ALA A 36 17.16 1.18 -54.81
N SER A 37 17.23 -0.16 -54.73
CA SER A 37 17.78 -0.97 -53.63
C SER A 37 17.12 -0.92 -52.23
N ASN A 38 16.32 -1.95 -52.01
CA ASN A 38 16.31 -2.81 -50.82
C ASN A 38 17.47 -2.59 -49.84
N GLN A 39 17.14 -2.10 -48.64
CA GLN A 39 17.72 -2.59 -47.39
C GLN A 39 16.60 -2.62 -46.35
N ASN A 40 16.18 -3.84 -46.01
CA ASN A 40 15.52 -4.21 -44.78
C ASN A 40 16.16 -3.48 -43.58
N GLN A 41 15.43 -2.56 -42.96
CA GLN A 41 15.68 -2.14 -41.60
C GLN A 41 14.40 -2.33 -40.80
N ASN A 42 14.29 -3.53 -40.23
CA ASN A 42 13.47 -3.85 -39.09
C ASN A 42 13.81 -2.86 -37.95
N GLN A 43 13.11 -1.72 -37.91
CA GLN A 43 13.19 -0.77 -36.79
C GLN A 43 12.14 -1.17 -35.76
N PRO A 44 12.52 -1.54 -34.52
CA PRO A 44 11.57 -1.62 -33.43
C PRO A 44 11.05 -0.20 -33.17
N SER A 45 9.73 -0.05 -33.20
CA SER A 45 9.01 1.16 -32.82
C SER A 45 9.47 1.61 -31.43
N PRO A 46 9.71 2.91 -31.17
CA PRO A 46 9.97 3.39 -29.81
C PRO A 46 8.66 3.28 -29.02
N GLY A 47 8.49 2.18 -28.30
CA GLY A 47 7.48 2.07 -27.26
C GLY A 47 7.80 3.08 -26.14
N LEU A 48 6.76 3.60 -25.49
CA LEU A 48 6.83 4.68 -24.48
C LEU A 48 7.71 4.40 -23.25
N TYR A 49 8.33 3.22 -23.14
CA TYR A 49 9.22 2.85 -22.04
C TYR A 49 10.60 2.55 -22.62
N SER A 50 11.38 3.59 -22.86
CA SER A 50 12.80 3.43 -23.19
C SER A 50 13.46 2.67 -22.04
N ALA A 51 13.89 1.43 -22.31
CA ALA A 51 14.53 0.55 -21.34
C ALA A 51 15.95 1.04 -21.03
N LYS A 52 16.03 2.18 -20.32
CA LYS A 52 17.29 2.65 -19.75
C LYS A 52 17.57 1.75 -18.55
N LYS A 53 18.46 0.79 -18.74
CA LYS A 53 18.89 -0.14 -17.68
C LYS A 53 19.78 0.65 -16.72
N PHE A 54 19.36 0.79 -15.47
CA PHE A 54 20.12 1.49 -14.43
C PHE A 54 20.92 0.50 -13.58
N ASP A 55 22.07 0.92 -13.09
CA ASP A 55 22.82 0.16 -12.09
C ASP A 55 22.07 0.20 -10.75
N LEU A 56 22.13 -0.89 -9.98
CA LEU A 56 21.49 -0.97 -8.68
C LEU A 56 22.27 -0.13 -7.66
N THR A 57 21.91 1.14 -7.56
CA THR A 57 22.43 2.10 -6.59
C THR A 57 21.28 2.73 -5.82
N PRO A 58 21.46 3.13 -4.55
CA PRO A 58 20.39 3.74 -3.77
C PRO A 58 19.81 4.99 -4.44
N SER A 59 20.65 5.80 -5.09
CA SER A 59 20.21 6.98 -5.84
C SER A 59 19.34 6.62 -7.06
N ASN A 60 19.69 5.57 -7.81
CA ASN A 60 18.87 5.13 -8.94
C ASN A 60 17.54 4.53 -8.47
N VAL A 61 17.55 3.80 -7.35
CA VAL A 61 16.32 3.26 -6.75
C VAL A 61 15.40 4.41 -6.34
N ASP A 62 15.92 5.44 -5.67
CA ASP A 62 15.14 6.63 -5.29
C ASP A 62 14.54 7.34 -6.51
N LEU A 63 15.33 7.52 -7.58
CA LEU A 63 14.85 8.10 -8.85
C LEU A 63 13.71 7.28 -9.48
N VAL A 64 13.75 5.96 -9.40
CA VAL A 64 12.67 5.10 -9.90
C VAL A 64 11.43 5.21 -9.01
N LEU A 65 11.63 5.36 -7.70
CA LEU A 65 10.52 5.53 -6.75
C LEU A 65 9.85 6.90 -6.90
N ASP A 66 10.56 7.94 -7.36
CA ASP A 66 9.97 9.25 -7.66
C ASP A 66 8.83 9.20 -8.69
N ASP A 67 8.90 8.28 -9.66
CA ASP A 67 7.83 8.05 -10.62
C ASP A 67 6.58 7.42 -9.96
N VAL A 68 6.76 6.69 -8.85
CA VAL A 68 5.71 5.94 -8.13
C VAL A 68 5.13 6.73 -6.97
N ARG A 69 5.92 7.63 -6.36
CA ARG A 69 5.54 8.48 -5.21
C ARG A 69 4.22 9.22 -5.40
N PRO A 70 3.89 9.84 -6.55
CA PRO A 70 2.62 10.52 -6.74
C PRO A 70 1.40 9.61 -6.52
N TYR A 71 1.51 8.33 -6.92
CA TYR A 71 0.45 7.34 -6.72
C TYR A 71 0.39 6.89 -5.26
N LEU A 72 1.54 6.66 -4.63
CA LEU A 72 1.60 6.29 -3.20
C LEU A 72 1.03 7.40 -2.30
N ILE A 73 1.37 8.66 -2.60
CA ILE A 73 0.88 9.83 -1.86
C ILE A 73 -0.63 10.00 -2.06
N SER A 74 -1.14 9.74 -3.27
CA SER A 74 -2.59 9.75 -3.54
C SER A 74 -3.34 8.70 -2.71
N ASP A 75 -2.70 7.54 -2.47
CA ASP A 75 -3.21 6.48 -1.61
C ASP A 75 -2.93 6.72 -0.11
N GLY A 76 -2.33 7.87 0.25
CA GLY A 76 -2.06 8.28 1.62
C GLY A 76 -0.82 7.63 2.26
N GLY A 77 0.11 7.16 1.43
CA GLY A 77 1.37 6.54 1.86
C GLY A 77 2.60 7.19 1.22
N ASN A 78 3.77 6.70 1.60
CA ASN A 78 5.05 7.05 0.98
C ASN A 78 6.07 5.90 1.14
N VAL A 79 7.21 5.99 0.49
CA VAL A 79 8.31 5.01 0.57
C VAL A 79 9.67 5.70 0.62
N ASP A 80 10.50 5.22 1.54
CA ASP A 80 11.90 5.62 1.69
C ASP A 80 12.83 4.42 1.49
N VAL A 81 13.99 4.67 0.88
CA VAL A 81 15.06 3.68 0.70
C VAL A 81 15.96 3.70 1.93
N VAL A 82 16.09 2.57 2.62
CA VAL A 82 16.96 2.43 3.80
C VAL A 82 18.37 2.03 3.38
N SER A 83 18.49 0.98 2.59
CA SER A 83 19.77 0.47 2.09
C SER A 83 19.56 -0.38 0.83
N VAL A 84 20.63 -0.53 0.06
CA VAL A 84 20.67 -1.36 -1.14
C VAL A 84 22.00 -2.12 -1.12
N GLU A 85 21.95 -3.42 -0.82
CA GLU A 85 23.14 -4.25 -0.61
C GLU A 85 22.95 -5.62 -1.27
N ASP A 86 23.94 -6.10 -2.03
CA ASP A 86 23.97 -7.44 -2.65
C ASP A 86 22.75 -7.85 -3.50
N GLY A 87 21.99 -6.88 -4.02
CA GLY A 87 20.74 -7.13 -4.75
C GLY A 87 19.50 -7.14 -3.88
N VAL A 88 19.63 -6.86 -2.58
CA VAL A 88 18.54 -6.71 -1.62
C VAL A 88 18.26 -5.24 -1.39
N ILE A 89 17.02 -4.82 -1.63
CA ILE A 89 16.58 -3.44 -1.39
C ILE A 89 15.77 -3.42 -0.10
N SER A 90 16.24 -2.67 0.89
CA SER A 90 15.55 -2.43 2.14
C SER A 90 14.74 -1.14 2.03
N LEU A 91 13.42 -1.26 2.11
CA LEU A 91 12.47 -0.14 1.99
C LEU A 91 11.72 0.07 3.30
N ARG A 92 11.42 1.33 3.59
CA ARG A 92 10.53 1.73 4.68
C ARG A 92 9.27 2.34 4.07
N LEU A 93 8.13 1.70 4.33
CA LEU A 93 6.82 2.24 3.96
C LEU A 93 6.36 3.21 5.04
N GLN A 94 5.73 4.31 4.64
CA GLN A 94 5.21 5.35 5.51
C GLN A 94 3.72 5.60 5.25
N GLY A 95 3.04 6.18 6.24
CA GLY A 95 1.65 6.63 6.12
C GLY A 95 0.63 5.49 6.30
N ALA A 96 -0.48 5.55 5.56
CA ALA A 96 -1.55 4.56 5.67
C ALA A 96 -1.07 3.13 5.40
N CYS A 97 -0.05 2.97 4.57
CA CYS A 97 0.56 1.70 4.18
C CYS A 97 1.31 0.99 5.31
N GLU A 98 1.71 1.70 6.36
CA GLU A 98 2.37 1.11 7.55
C GLU A 98 1.34 0.50 8.51
N SER A 99 0.17 1.15 8.63
CA SER A 99 -0.84 0.82 9.65
C SER A 99 -1.80 -0.32 9.28
N CYS A 100 -1.87 -0.70 8.01
CA CYS A 100 -2.83 -1.68 7.50
C CYS A 100 -2.12 -2.91 6.88
N PRO A 101 -2.04 -4.06 7.59
CA PRO A 101 -1.23 -5.20 7.16
C PRO A 101 -1.67 -5.82 5.82
N SER A 102 -2.96 -5.70 5.47
CA SER A 102 -3.47 -6.14 4.17
C SER A 102 -3.01 -5.23 3.02
N SER A 103 -2.99 -3.92 3.24
CA SER A 103 -2.54 -2.94 2.26
C SER A 103 -1.02 -2.96 2.09
N THR A 104 -0.27 -3.19 3.18
CA THR A 104 1.19 -3.29 3.17
C THR A 104 1.68 -4.37 2.19
N THR A 105 1.04 -5.55 2.20
CA THR A 105 1.40 -6.67 1.32
C THR A 105 1.22 -6.31 -0.16
N THR A 106 0.10 -5.67 -0.51
CA THR A 106 -0.22 -5.31 -1.89
C THR A 106 0.70 -4.21 -2.41
N MET A 107 0.98 -3.21 -1.59
CA MET A 107 1.88 -2.12 -1.92
C MET A 107 3.31 -2.59 -2.13
N LYS A 108 3.81 -3.47 -1.24
CA LYS A 108 5.12 -4.09 -1.40
C LYS A 108 5.27 -4.78 -2.75
N MET A 109 4.28 -5.58 -3.15
CA MET A 109 4.29 -6.27 -4.45
C MET A 109 4.28 -5.29 -5.64
N GLY A 110 3.55 -4.18 -5.53
CA GLY A 110 3.51 -3.14 -6.57
C GLY A 110 4.87 -2.48 -6.77
N ILE A 111 5.51 -2.06 -5.68
CA ILE A 111 6.84 -1.46 -5.70
C ILE A 111 7.89 -2.46 -6.21
N GLU A 112 7.80 -3.72 -5.79
CA GLU A 112 8.68 -4.79 -6.25
C GLU A 112 8.61 -5.00 -7.76
N ARG A 113 7.40 -4.96 -8.33
CA ARG A 113 7.22 -5.07 -9.78
C ARG A 113 7.93 -3.94 -10.52
N VAL A 114 7.75 -2.69 -10.10
CA VAL A 114 8.37 -1.53 -10.76
C VAL A 114 9.90 -1.62 -10.68
N LEU A 115 10.44 -1.99 -9.51
CA LEU A 115 11.89 -2.14 -9.33
C LEU A 115 12.44 -3.28 -10.19
N LYS A 116 11.77 -4.43 -10.26
CA LYS A 116 12.17 -5.54 -11.14
C LYS A 116 12.08 -5.19 -12.62
N GLU A 117 11.07 -4.42 -13.04
CA GLU A 117 10.95 -3.95 -14.42
C GLU A 117 12.08 -2.99 -14.83
N LYS A 118 12.60 -2.18 -13.90
CA LYS A 118 13.67 -1.19 -14.18
C LYS A 118 15.09 -1.73 -14.01
N PHE A 119 15.31 -2.58 -13.01
CA PHE A 119 16.64 -3.09 -12.65
C PHE A 119 16.86 -4.55 -13.08
N GLY A 120 15.83 -5.27 -13.48
CA GLY A 120 15.90 -6.66 -13.95
C GLY A 120 16.50 -7.59 -12.90
N ASP A 121 17.39 -8.50 -13.34
CA ASP A 121 18.03 -9.53 -12.52
C ASP A 121 18.98 -8.98 -11.44
N ALA A 122 19.22 -7.66 -11.39
CA ALA A 122 20.01 -7.05 -10.33
C ALA A 122 19.27 -7.07 -8.98
N VAL A 123 17.93 -7.11 -9.00
CA VAL A 123 17.10 -7.19 -7.79
C VAL A 123 16.85 -8.65 -7.44
N LYS A 124 17.46 -9.11 -6.35
CA LYS A 124 17.28 -10.47 -5.82
C LYS A 124 16.10 -10.53 -4.85
N ASP A 125 16.01 -9.57 -3.94
CA ASP A 125 15.01 -9.55 -2.88
C ASP A 125 14.65 -8.11 -2.47
N ILE A 126 13.46 -7.94 -1.90
CA ILE A 126 12.99 -6.66 -1.36
C ILE A 126 12.45 -6.89 0.04
N GLN A 127 13.08 -6.21 1.00
CA GLN A 127 12.76 -6.33 2.41
C GLN A 127 12.12 -5.05 2.90
N GLN A 128 11.01 -5.21 3.61
CA GLN A 128 10.39 -4.10 4.30
C GLN A 128 10.97 -4.03 5.70
N VAL A 129 11.58 -2.89 6.03
CA VAL A 129 12.06 -2.60 7.37
C VAL A 129 10.94 -1.92 8.13
N TYR A 130 10.37 -2.63 9.10
CA TYR A 130 9.45 -2.04 10.09
C TYR A 130 10.28 -1.35 11.16
N GLN A 131 9.90 -0.13 11.52
CA GLN A 131 10.44 0.51 12.72
C GLN A 131 9.59 0.06 13.90
N ASP A 132 9.73 -1.20 14.26
CA ASP A 132 9.21 -1.68 15.54
C ASP A 132 10.13 -1.09 16.61
N GLU A 133 9.80 0.11 17.09
CA GLU A 133 10.09 0.42 18.50
C GLU A 133 9.57 -0.78 19.28
N PRO A 134 10.41 -1.52 20.03
CA PRO A 134 9.95 -2.68 20.76
C PRO A 134 8.78 -2.20 21.59
N ARG A 135 7.60 -2.77 21.30
CA ARG A 135 6.40 -2.55 22.09
C ARG A 135 6.65 -3.29 23.40
N GLU A 136 7.57 -2.77 24.22
CA GLU A 136 7.63 -3.14 25.61
C GLU A 136 6.20 -3.03 26.11
N THR A 137 5.73 -4.10 26.73
CA THR A 137 4.38 -4.23 27.23
C THR A 137 4.26 -3.31 28.44
N THR A 138 4.20 -2.00 28.17
CA THR A 138 4.10 -0.98 29.19
C THR A 138 2.69 -0.99 29.75
N VAL A 139 2.58 -0.64 31.02
CA VAL A 139 1.29 -0.46 31.70
C VAL A 139 0.40 0.52 30.93
N GLU A 140 1.00 1.52 30.30
CA GLU A 140 0.31 2.52 29.48
C GLU A 140 -0.34 1.92 28.23
N ALA A 141 0.37 1.07 27.50
CA ALA A 141 -0.17 0.43 26.31
C ALA A 141 -1.38 -0.46 26.65
N VAL A 142 -1.28 -1.25 27.72
CA VAL A 142 -2.38 -2.09 28.21
C VAL A 142 -3.54 -1.23 28.71
N ASN A 143 -3.26 -0.15 29.43
CA ASN A 143 -4.27 0.79 29.90
C ASN A 143 -5.03 1.42 28.72
N ASN A 144 -4.32 1.93 27.71
CA ASN A 144 -4.90 2.52 26.49
C ASN A 144 -5.84 1.55 25.77
N HIS A 145 -5.45 0.27 25.67
CA HIS A 145 -6.31 -0.74 25.08
C HIS A 145 -7.58 -0.97 25.90
N LEU A 146 -7.46 -1.06 27.23
CA LEU A 146 -8.60 -1.26 28.12
C LEU A 146 -9.55 -0.06 28.14
N GLU A 147 -9.09 1.17 27.85
CA GLU A 147 -9.97 2.35 27.79
C GLU A 147 -11.08 2.21 26.76
N ILE A 148 -10.81 1.50 25.66
CA ILE A 148 -11.80 1.21 24.60
C ILE A 148 -12.88 0.24 25.12
N LEU A 149 -12.50 -0.69 26.00
CA LEU A 149 -13.39 -1.73 26.53
C LEU A 149 -14.14 -1.30 27.81
N ARG A 150 -13.59 -0.36 28.58
CA ARG A 150 -14.20 0.16 29.82
C ARG A 150 -15.68 0.54 29.69
N PRO A 151 -16.14 1.23 28.62
CA PRO A 151 -17.55 1.54 28.45
C PRO A 151 -18.43 0.29 28.39
N ALA A 152 -18.01 -0.72 27.63
CA ALA A 152 -18.74 -1.98 27.50
C ALA A 152 -18.76 -2.74 28.82
N ILE A 153 -17.61 -2.87 29.48
CA ILE A 153 -17.47 -3.56 30.78
C ILE A 153 -18.37 -2.91 31.83
N LYS A 154 -18.40 -1.57 31.87
CA LYS A 154 -19.29 -0.81 32.77
C LYS A 154 -20.76 -1.04 32.46
N ASN A 155 -21.15 -1.12 31.20
CA ASN A 155 -22.53 -1.43 30.80
C ASN A 155 -22.96 -2.84 31.24
N PHE A 156 -22.03 -3.79 31.32
CA PHE A 156 -22.25 -5.13 31.85
C PHE A 156 -22.10 -5.22 33.38
N GLY A 157 -21.95 -4.10 34.08
CA GLY A 157 -21.85 -4.06 35.54
C GLY A 157 -20.48 -4.46 36.09
N GLY A 158 -19.43 -4.32 35.29
CA GLY A 158 -18.06 -4.56 35.72
C GLY A 158 -17.16 -3.32 35.70
N SER A 159 -15.97 -3.45 36.27
CA SER A 159 -14.89 -2.47 36.20
C SER A 159 -13.54 -3.16 36.07
N VAL A 160 -12.61 -2.54 35.33
CA VAL A 160 -11.26 -3.06 35.12
C VAL A 160 -10.20 -1.97 35.34
N LYS A 161 -9.13 -2.32 36.05
CA LYS A 161 -7.97 -1.46 36.31
C LYS A 161 -6.68 -2.26 36.23
N VAL A 162 -5.65 -1.72 35.57
CA VAL A 162 -4.33 -2.36 35.49
C VAL A 162 -3.53 -2.01 36.74
N LEU A 163 -2.89 -3.01 37.36
CA LEU A 163 -2.01 -2.82 38.50
C LEU A 163 -0.54 -2.77 38.04
N SER A 164 -0.10 -3.81 37.33
CA SER A 164 1.28 -3.93 36.83
C SER A 164 1.34 -4.88 35.63
N VAL A 165 2.35 -4.67 34.79
CA VAL A 165 2.67 -5.52 33.65
C VAL A 165 4.18 -5.73 33.68
N GLU A 166 4.61 -6.95 34.00
CA GLU A 166 6.03 -7.30 34.12
C GLU A 166 6.26 -8.73 33.63
N GLY A 167 7.33 -8.97 32.86
CA GLY A 167 7.79 -10.32 32.53
C GLY A 167 6.77 -11.22 31.81
N GLY A 168 5.81 -10.66 31.09
CA GLY A 168 4.75 -11.41 30.41
C GLY A 168 3.57 -11.79 31.33
N GLU A 169 3.53 -11.27 32.55
CA GLU A 169 2.38 -11.37 33.45
C GLU A 169 1.69 -10.00 33.61
N CYS A 170 0.37 -9.99 33.42
CA CYS A 170 -0.45 -8.80 33.59
C CYS A 170 -1.38 -8.97 34.79
N HIS A 171 -1.23 -8.09 35.78
CA HIS A 171 -2.06 -8.02 36.96
C HIS A 171 -3.15 -6.96 36.76
N VAL A 172 -4.40 -7.39 36.81
CA VAL A 172 -5.56 -6.54 36.57
C VAL A 172 -6.59 -6.75 37.66
N GLU A 173 -7.04 -5.65 38.24
CA GLU A 173 -8.18 -5.61 39.14
C GLU A 173 -9.44 -5.62 38.30
N TYR A 174 -10.24 -6.68 38.42
CA TYR A 174 -11.48 -6.85 37.68
C TYR A 174 -12.61 -7.24 38.62
N VAL A 175 -13.67 -6.43 38.58
CA VAL A 175 -14.92 -6.70 39.31
C VAL A 175 -16.01 -6.86 38.26
N GLY A 176 -16.77 -7.95 38.33
CA GLY A 176 -17.89 -8.18 37.42
C GLY A 176 -18.18 -9.67 37.19
N PRO A 177 -19.12 -9.99 36.30
CA PRO A 177 -19.46 -11.38 35.97
C PRO A 177 -18.28 -12.09 35.28
N GLU A 178 -18.09 -13.38 35.56
CA GLU A 178 -17.01 -14.19 34.96
C GLU A 178 -17.07 -14.24 33.43
N SER A 179 -18.28 -14.17 32.85
CA SER A 179 -18.49 -14.16 31.41
C SER A 179 -17.79 -13.00 30.69
N ILE A 180 -17.62 -11.86 31.38
CA ILE A 180 -16.91 -10.69 30.84
C ILE A 180 -15.42 -10.79 31.15
N GLY A 181 -15.05 -11.38 32.30
CA GLY A 181 -13.66 -11.62 32.67
C GLY A 181 -12.90 -12.48 31.64
N SER A 182 -13.51 -13.54 31.13
CA SER A 182 -12.90 -14.37 30.08
C SER A 182 -12.64 -13.57 28.78
N GLY A 183 -13.57 -12.70 28.39
CA GLY A 183 -13.43 -11.81 27.23
C GLY A 183 -12.30 -10.79 27.39
N ILE A 184 -12.14 -10.21 28.59
CA ILE A 184 -11.04 -9.28 28.88
C ILE A 184 -9.68 -9.98 28.79
N LYS A 185 -9.55 -11.22 29.32
CA LYS A 185 -8.31 -12.01 29.19
C LYS A 185 -7.96 -12.24 27.72
N ALA A 186 -8.95 -12.62 26.91
CA ALA A 186 -8.74 -12.88 25.49
C ALA A 186 -8.28 -11.61 24.75
N ALA A 187 -8.95 -10.47 24.99
CA ALA A 187 -8.62 -9.21 24.35
C ALA A 187 -7.18 -8.74 24.66
N ILE A 188 -6.74 -8.86 25.92
CA ILE A 188 -5.37 -8.51 26.32
C ILE A 188 -4.35 -9.42 25.62
N LYS A 189 -4.58 -10.74 25.60
CA LYS A 189 -3.67 -11.71 24.96
C LYS A 189 -3.61 -11.57 23.44
N GLU A 190 -4.71 -11.17 22.80
CA GLU A 190 -4.76 -10.93 21.36
C GLU A 190 -3.97 -9.68 20.97
N LYS A 191 -4.05 -8.62 21.78
CA LYS A 191 -3.36 -7.35 21.49
C LYS A 191 -1.88 -7.38 21.88
N PHE A 192 -1.53 -8.12 22.93
CA PHE A 192 -0.19 -8.21 23.49
C PHE A 192 0.24 -9.68 23.53
N PRO A 193 0.83 -10.20 22.43
CA PRO A 193 1.26 -11.60 22.37
C PRO A 193 2.39 -11.93 23.35
N ASP A 194 3.09 -10.91 23.86
CA ASP A 194 4.16 -11.06 24.86
C ASP A 194 3.61 -11.38 26.26
N ILE A 195 2.31 -11.18 26.51
CA ILE A 195 1.65 -11.49 27.77
C ILE A 195 1.15 -12.94 27.74
N LEU A 196 1.84 -13.80 28.49
CA LEU A 196 1.50 -15.21 28.60
C LEU A 196 0.27 -15.42 29.49
N ASN A 197 0.24 -14.72 30.63
CA ASN A 197 -0.75 -14.91 31.69
C ASN A 197 -1.37 -13.57 32.14
N VAL A 198 -2.67 -13.62 32.39
CA VAL A 198 -3.45 -12.48 32.92
C VAL A 198 -4.11 -12.94 34.21
N THR A 199 -3.76 -12.30 35.32
CA THR A 199 -4.28 -12.63 36.65
C THR A 199 -5.27 -11.57 37.07
N PHE A 200 -6.46 -12.02 37.51
CA PHE A 200 -7.48 -11.14 38.06
C PHE A 200 -7.38 -11.10 39.58
N SER A 201 -7.30 -9.90 40.14
CA SER A 201 -7.60 -9.63 41.55
C SER A 201 -9.01 -9.06 41.66
N THR A 202 -9.74 -9.47 42.69
CA THR A 202 -11.10 -9.01 43.01
C THR A 202 -11.09 -8.02 44.16
#